data_AF-A0A072NWI2-F1
#
_entry.id   AF-A0A072NWI2-F1
#
_cell.length_a   1.000
_cell.length_b   1.000
_cell.length_c   1.000
_cell.angle_alpha   90.00
_cell.angle_beta   90.00
_cell.angle_gamma   90.00
#
_symmetry.space_group_name_H-M   'P 1'
#
loop_
_entity.id
_entity.type
_entity.pdbx_description
1 polymer ?
#
loop_
_entity_poly.entity_id
_entity_poly.type
_entity_poly.pdbx_seq_one_letter_code
_entity_poly.pdbx_strand_id
1 'polypeptide(L)'
;MLQSSQVRSGTVTTSPSVTEVSTGSTGADDLPPFASLTTDEEREKKAERSSPGTYNVVVNQDSFQHLPEYSDDAESRKEFLSPLRRGSIATSLTSSAGRDSSTDAKPHPEDPNVVVLPRFEDISRRGTFSSNNPRSPLSPTTKQIIIKDEVPEEAIILEEPDLMDDRDSAQDAKYLHQFRHVVWKQLVPAEPDQRNGMMRSSVNVLEAAANAFAPLYHAMMAVAALSLSSHGGNERLDALQHYQKALPALQNSLRSTEDLSSDGAFLTHFVLLVYEIAAAEAGHSNLWSQHLSTLLRISLLRREVFGGERFPYVVWWISNIDLDALFSGAGRGEFVGSMLNHDIIPPPSFHLYPLGVDGSSVVYANELDTLPTILQLDYEVTIIAARLALLAHEFRQDSGYDSSDMMEKDQTTRIRQSQVFELQEALRQLWVAPGVSMIGHDLEALPDRSKQLYEHAATLYRACIIYSHSSMWPGQRLETSPDYNTEIAVASNQILNMTRKALAEDRSDCRYLVWPCFIAGFASTDGTYRMQALELIRTMEKHSIGRNTTVTRKALAAVYERQNERFMNTGQSLDVDWMEVMQEQGLTVVNFGL
;
A
#
# COMPACT_ATOMS: atom_id res chain seq x y z
N MET A 1 -52.40 24.98 17.53
CA MET A 1 -53.79 24.56 17.26
C MET A 1 -54.10 24.87 15.81
N LEU A 2 -54.65 24.01 14.97
CA LEU A 2 -54.90 22.57 14.95
C LEU A 2 -55.42 22.30 13.53
N GLN A 3 -54.79 21.39 12.78
CA GLN A 3 -55.51 20.54 11.84
C GLN A 3 -54.68 19.28 11.63
N SER A 4 -55.26 18.13 11.97
CA SER A 4 -54.63 16.84 11.87
C SER A 4 -55.62 15.77 11.39
N SER A 5 -55.10 14.98 10.45
CA SER A 5 -55.16 13.52 10.34
C SER A 5 -56.45 12.81 9.94
N GLN A 6 -56.36 12.14 8.77
CA GLN A 6 -56.96 10.83 8.54
C GLN A 6 -55.95 9.97 7.74
N VAL A 7 -55.49 8.87 8.33
CA VAL A 7 -54.70 7.80 7.67
C VAL A 7 -55.41 6.48 7.97
N ARG A 8 -55.70 5.69 6.92
CA ARG A 8 -56.13 4.29 7.04
C ARG A 8 -55.28 3.41 6.13
N SER A 9 -54.82 2.34 6.76
CA SER A 9 -53.96 1.27 6.27
C SER A 9 -54.62 0.42 5.17
N GLY A 10 -53.82 0.00 4.19
CA GLY A 10 -54.15 -1.01 3.19
C GLY A 10 -52.90 -1.84 2.87
N THR A 11 -52.90 -3.08 3.36
CA THR A 11 -51.90 -4.12 3.11
C THR A 11 -52.08 -4.74 1.72
N VAL A 12 -51.04 -4.71 0.89
CA VAL A 12 -50.94 -5.47 -0.35
C VAL A 12 -49.63 -6.27 -0.30
N THR A 13 -49.73 -7.57 -0.10
CA THR A 13 -48.62 -8.52 -0.26
C THR A 13 -48.75 -9.19 -1.62
N THR A 14 -47.93 -8.75 -2.57
CA THR A 14 -47.71 -9.36 -3.88
C THR A 14 -46.65 -10.45 -3.79
N SER A 15 -46.98 -11.67 -4.19
CA SER A 15 -46.03 -12.75 -4.50
C SER A 15 -45.20 -12.42 -5.76
N PRO A 16 -43.92 -12.84 -5.85
CA PRO A 16 -43.26 -13.02 -7.13
C PRO A 16 -43.11 -14.50 -7.47
N SER A 17 -43.94 -14.92 -8.43
CA SER A 17 -43.60 -15.65 -9.67
C SER A 17 -42.45 -16.67 -9.70
N VAL A 18 -42.87 -17.89 -10.03
CA VAL A 18 -42.17 -19.00 -10.69
C VAL A 18 -41.36 -18.53 -11.91
N THR A 19 -40.13 -19.02 -12.05
CA THR A 19 -39.39 -19.02 -13.33
C THR A 19 -39.08 -20.46 -13.72
N GLU A 20 -39.67 -20.90 -14.84
CA GLU A 20 -39.39 -22.20 -15.46
C GLU A 20 -38.10 -22.15 -16.29
N VAL A 21 -37.14 -22.99 -15.86
CA VAL A 21 -36.28 -23.92 -16.60
C VAL A 21 -35.62 -23.47 -17.93
N SER A 22 -34.29 -23.44 -17.92
CA SER A 22 -33.47 -23.81 -19.08
C SER A 22 -32.92 -25.22 -18.87
N THR A 23 -33.32 -26.13 -19.74
CA THR A 23 -33.02 -27.56 -19.73
C THR A 23 -31.55 -27.84 -20.06
N GLY A 24 -30.80 -28.34 -19.07
CA GLY A 24 -29.47 -28.92 -19.26
C GLY A 24 -29.31 -30.18 -18.41
N SER A 25 -29.54 -31.36 -19.01
CA SER A 25 -29.03 -32.67 -18.56
C SER A 25 -28.93 -32.88 -17.04
N THR A 26 -30.06 -32.96 -16.34
CA THR A 26 -30.11 -33.43 -14.95
C THR A 26 -29.89 -34.95 -14.94
N GLY A 27 -28.67 -35.38 -14.61
CA GLY A 27 -28.45 -36.76 -14.15
C GLY A 27 -29.34 -37.01 -12.94
N ALA A 28 -30.02 -38.16 -12.91
CA ALA A 28 -30.90 -38.55 -11.81
C ALA A 28 -30.22 -38.31 -10.45
N ASP A 29 -30.95 -37.69 -9.54
CA ASP A 29 -30.52 -37.51 -8.15
C ASP A 29 -30.60 -38.86 -7.43
N ASP A 30 -29.46 -39.53 -7.31
CA ASP A 30 -29.34 -40.82 -6.63
C ASP A 30 -29.16 -40.66 -5.10
N LEU A 31 -29.17 -39.43 -4.57
CA LEU A 31 -29.00 -39.16 -3.14
C LEU A 31 -30.34 -39.12 -2.40
N PRO A 32 -30.42 -39.62 -1.15
CA PRO A 32 -31.64 -39.55 -0.35
C PRO A 32 -32.03 -38.09 -0.05
N PRO A 33 -33.24 -37.81 0.49
CA PRO A 33 -33.73 -36.45 0.75
C PRO A 33 -32.70 -35.58 1.50
N PHE A 34 -32.64 -34.28 1.21
CA PHE A 34 -31.61 -33.39 1.74
C PHE A 34 -31.55 -33.41 3.28
N ALA A 35 -32.70 -33.47 3.95
CA ALA A 35 -32.83 -33.63 5.41
C ALA A 35 -32.18 -34.91 5.98
N SER A 36 -32.01 -35.95 5.16
CA SER A 36 -31.46 -37.25 5.58
C SER A 36 -29.98 -37.42 5.30
N LEU A 37 -29.33 -36.43 4.68
CA LEU A 37 -27.89 -36.45 4.40
C LEU A 37 -27.10 -36.08 5.64
N THR A 38 -26.21 -37.00 6.05
CA THR A 38 -25.49 -36.89 7.32
C THR A 38 -24.15 -36.18 7.22
N THR A 39 -23.64 -35.97 6.00
CA THR A 39 -22.34 -35.32 5.78
C THR A 39 -22.46 -34.07 4.90
N ASP A 40 -21.57 -33.10 5.14
CA ASP A 40 -21.54 -31.86 4.36
C ASP A 40 -21.22 -32.08 2.89
N GLU A 41 -20.32 -33.02 2.58
CA GLU A 41 -19.93 -33.38 1.21
C GLU A 41 -21.12 -33.97 0.41
N GLU A 42 -21.98 -34.76 1.06
CA GLU A 42 -23.21 -35.27 0.42
C GLU A 42 -24.22 -34.16 0.16
N ARG A 43 -24.37 -33.21 1.10
CA ARG A 43 -25.28 -32.05 0.96
C ARG A 43 -24.81 -31.11 -0.13
N GLU A 44 -23.50 -30.82 -0.21
CA GLU A 44 -22.89 -29.99 -1.25
C GLU A 44 -23.11 -30.60 -2.63
N LYS A 45 -22.83 -31.90 -2.79
CA LYS A 45 -23.05 -32.62 -4.06
C LYS A 45 -24.51 -32.63 -4.53
N LYS A 46 -25.47 -32.63 -3.59
CA LYS A 46 -26.91 -32.51 -3.91
C LYS A 46 -27.30 -31.07 -4.25
N ALA A 47 -26.69 -30.09 -3.59
CA ALA A 47 -26.93 -28.66 -3.82
C ALA A 47 -26.34 -28.17 -5.16
N GLU A 48 -25.17 -28.66 -5.58
CA GLU A 48 -24.53 -28.31 -6.87
C GLU A 48 -25.42 -28.58 -8.09
N ARG A 49 -26.35 -29.53 -7.98
CA ARG A 49 -27.26 -29.94 -9.05
C ARG A 49 -28.59 -29.20 -9.04
N SER A 50 -28.78 -28.28 -8.09
CA SER A 50 -30.04 -27.56 -7.85
C SER A 50 -29.82 -26.04 -7.98
N SER A 51 -30.88 -25.29 -8.23
CA SER A 51 -30.80 -23.82 -8.27
C SER A 51 -30.37 -23.25 -6.90
N PRO A 52 -29.59 -22.16 -6.87
CA PRO A 52 -29.22 -21.49 -5.62
C PRO A 52 -30.44 -21.15 -4.76
N GLY A 53 -30.37 -21.42 -3.45
CA GLY A 53 -31.45 -21.14 -2.49
C GLY A 53 -32.50 -22.26 -2.33
N THR A 54 -32.32 -23.42 -2.99
CA THR A 54 -33.26 -24.56 -2.90
C THR A 54 -33.18 -25.31 -1.56
N TYR A 55 -31.99 -25.41 -0.97
CA TYR A 55 -31.75 -26.10 0.29
C TYR A 55 -31.13 -25.15 1.31
N ASN A 56 -31.54 -25.27 2.58
CA ASN A 56 -31.11 -24.42 3.67
C ASN A 56 -30.46 -25.26 4.75
N VAL A 57 -29.27 -24.86 5.17
CA VAL A 57 -28.59 -25.41 6.35
C VAL A 57 -28.65 -24.33 7.43
N VAL A 58 -29.26 -24.65 8.56
CA VAL A 58 -29.49 -23.73 9.67
C VAL A 58 -28.66 -24.19 10.86
N VAL A 59 -28.01 -23.26 11.54
CA VAL A 59 -27.34 -23.51 12.83
C VAL A 59 -28.14 -22.82 13.93
N ASN A 60 -28.33 -23.50 15.06
CA ASN A 60 -28.97 -22.93 16.23
C ASN A 60 -27.92 -22.62 17.31
N GLN A 61 -28.34 -22.02 18.42
CA GLN A 61 -27.43 -21.67 19.51
C GLN A 61 -26.73 -22.90 20.10
N ASP A 62 -27.38 -24.07 20.07
CA ASP A 62 -26.82 -25.33 20.55
C ASP A 62 -25.70 -25.86 19.64
N SER A 63 -25.73 -25.57 18.33
CA SER A 63 -24.68 -25.93 17.37
C SER A 63 -23.28 -25.41 17.75
N PHE A 64 -23.22 -24.32 18.53
CA PHE A 64 -21.98 -23.65 18.94
C PHE A 64 -21.42 -24.13 20.28
N GLN A 65 -22.18 -24.90 21.06
CA GLN A 65 -21.76 -25.33 22.41
C GLN A 65 -20.51 -26.23 22.41
N HIS A 66 -20.22 -26.86 21.27
CA HIS A 66 -19.08 -27.77 21.12
C HIS A 66 -17.82 -27.12 20.55
N LEU A 67 -17.84 -25.81 20.26
CA LEU A 67 -16.65 -25.09 19.81
C LEU A 67 -15.70 -24.81 21.00
N PRO A 68 -14.37 -24.87 20.78
CA PRO A 68 -13.37 -24.61 21.84
C PRO A 68 -13.53 -23.22 22.48
N GLU A 69 -14.14 -22.28 21.75
CA GLU A 69 -14.39 -20.91 22.17
C GLU A 69 -15.47 -20.80 23.27
N TYR A 70 -16.30 -21.84 23.44
CA TYR A 70 -17.42 -21.87 24.39
C TYR A 70 -17.33 -23.03 25.41
N SER A 71 -16.25 -23.83 25.41
CA SER A 71 -16.01 -24.87 26.41
C SER A 71 -15.32 -24.29 27.66
N ASP A 72 -15.96 -24.40 28.83
CA ASP A 72 -15.44 -23.89 30.12
C ASP A 72 -14.32 -24.75 30.75
N ASP A 73 -13.85 -25.81 30.08
CA ASP A 73 -12.79 -26.68 30.61
C ASP A 73 -11.39 -26.10 30.35
N ALA A 74 -10.69 -25.74 31.43
CA ALA A 74 -9.38 -25.09 31.41
C ALA A 74 -8.19 -26.01 31.02
N GLU A 75 -8.42 -27.28 30.68
CA GLU A 75 -7.35 -28.27 30.41
C GLU A 75 -7.15 -28.65 28.93
N SER A 76 -8.01 -28.21 28.00
CA SER A 76 -7.87 -28.51 26.55
C SER A 76 -7.13 -27.43 25.74
N ARG A 77 -6.64 -26.36 26.40
CA ARG A 77 -5.96 -25.22 25.74
C ARG A 77 -4.48 -25.47 25.35
N LYS A 78 -4.08 -26.74 25.19
CA LYS A 78 -2.74 -27.16 24.76
C LYS A 78 -2.81 -28.20 23.65
N GLU A 79 -3.31 -27.82 22.49
CA GLU A 79 -2.88 -28.33 21.18
C GLU A 79 -3.76 -27.66 20.11
N PHE A 80 -3.15 -27.29 18.98
CA PHE A 80 -3.72 -26.56 17.85
C PHE A 80 -3.89 -25.04 18.00
N LEU A 81 -2.77 -24.32 17.86
CA LEU A 81 -2.77 -22.90 17.50
C LEU A 81 -2.36 -22.75 16.04
N SER A 82 -3.29 -22.29 15.18
CA SER A 82 -3.15 -21.19 14.19
C SER A 82 -4.23 -21.28 13.09
N PRO A 83 -4.71 -20.16 12.51
CA PRO A 83 -4.91 -18.84 13.10
C PRO A 83 -6.33 -18.27 12.84
N LEU A 84 -6.75 -17.45 13.80
CA LEU A 84 -7.93 -16.57 13.76
C LEU A 84 -7.96 -15.67 12.52
N ARG A 85 -9.07 -15.74 11.77
CA ARG A 85 -9.64 -14.60 11.04
C ARG A 85 -10.65 -13.90 11.94
N ARG A 86 -10.35 -12.64 12.24
CA ARG A 86 -11.24 -11.48 12.41
C ARG A 86 -12.61 -11.74 13.09
N GLY A 87 -12.66 -11.48 14.39
CA GLY A 87 -13.90 -11.16 15.09
C GLY A 87 -14.33 -9.73 14.77
N SER A 88 -15.59 -9.58 14.35
CA SER A 88 -16.31 -8.31 14.30
C SER A 88 -17.19 -8.18 15.55
N ILE A 89 -16.92 -7.16 16.36
CA ILE A 89 -17.84 -6.53 17.31
C ILE A 89 -17.75 -5.04 16.92
N ALA A 90 -18.81 -4.34 16.56
CA ALA A 90 -19.91 -3.93 17.43
C ALA A 90 -21.15 -3.63 16.55
N THR A 91 -22.39 -3.81 17.02
CA THR A 91 -23.00 -2.81 17.90
C THR A 91 -24.28 -3.35 18.55
N SER A 92 -24.23 -3.44 19.87
CA SER A 92 -25.37 -3.27 20.77
C SER A 92 -25.43 -1.75 21.04
N LEU A 93 -26.52 -1.01 20.92
CA LEU A 93 -27.62 -0.93 21.89
C LEU A 93 -28.61 0.13 21.37
N THR A 94 -29.90 -0.17 21.26
CA THR A 94 -30.93 0.70 21.83
C THR A 94 -32.10 -0.14 22.38
N SER A 95 -32.31 0.05 23.68
CA SER A 95 -33.58 0.02 24.43
C SER A 95 -34.43 -1.27 24.53
N SER A 96 -34.46 -1.74 25.78
CA SER A 96 -35.66 -1.86 26.65
C SER A 96 -36.26 -3.25 26.89
N ALA A 97 -35.99 -3.72 28.12
CA ALA A 97 -36.94 -4.19 29.11
C ALA A 97 -38.08 -5.13 28.65
N GLY A 98 -37.98 -6.40 29.05
CA GLY A 98 -39.18 -7.19 29.36
C GLY A 98 -39.05 -8.71 29.25
N ARG A 99 -38.89 -9.35 30.41
CA ARG A 99 -39.41 -10.68 30.82
C ARG A 99 -38.76 -11.96 30.28
N ASP A 100 -38.20 -12.68 31.26
CA ASP A 100 -38.30 -14.12 31.49
C ASP A 100 -39.41 -14.85 30.71
N SER A 101 -39.05 -15.95 30.05
CA SER A 101 -39.52 -17.28 30.46
C SER A 101 -38.88 -18.37 29.60
N SER A 102 -38.15 -19.24 30.27
CA SER A 102 -37.83 -20.60 29.86
C SER A 102 -39.10 -21.32 29.38
N THR A 103 -39.15 -21.75 28.12
CA THR A 103 -39.98 -22.88 27.69
C THR A 103 -39.20 -23.77 26.73
N ASP A 104 -38.95 -24.97 27.23
CA ASP A 104 -38.52 -26.18 26.55
C ASP A 104 -39.48 -26.47 25.38
N ALA A 105 -38.97 -26.45 24.14
CA ALA A 105 -39.74 -26.80 22.95
C ALA A 105 -38.92 -27.76 22.07
N LYS A 106 -39.31 -29.03 22.11
CA LYS A 106 -38.90 -30.08 21.17
C LYS A 106 -39.08 -29.61 19.71
N PRO A 107 -38.17 -29.97 18.80
CA PRO A 107 -38.22 -29.51 17.42
C PRO A 107 -39.36 -30.19 16.63
N HIS A 108 -40.13 -29.38 15.90
CA HIS A 108 -41.05 -29.83 14.86
C HIS A 108 -40.27 -30.47 13.69
N PRO A 109 -40.75 -31.59 13.11
CA PRO A 109 -40.08 -32.23 11.98
C PRO A 109 -40.42 -31.56 10.63
N GLU A 110 -39.32 -31.26 9.93
CA GLU A 110 -39.05 -31.56 8.51
C GLU A 110 -39.79 -30.75 7.42
N ASP A 111 -39.25 -29.57 7.13
CA ASP A 111 -39.09 -29.20 5.73
C ASP A 111 -37.95 -30.08 5.16
N PRO A 112 -38.19 -30.91 4.13
CA PRO A 112 -37.18 -31.82 3.57
C PRO A 112 -35.95 -31.10 3.00
N ASN A 113 -36.04 -29.78 2.79
CA ASN A 113 -34.99 -28.93 2.28
C ASN A 113 -34.26 -28.14 3.37
N VAL A 114 -34.60 -28.34 4.66
CA VAL A 114 -33.98 -27.64 5.78
C VAL A 114 -33.31 -28.63 6.72
N VAL A 115 -32.00 -28.48 6.94
CA VAL A 115 -31.22 -29.27 7.91
C VAL A 115 -30.75 -28.34 9.03
N VAL A 116 -31.03 -28.69 10.28
CA VAL A 116 -30.45 -28.01 11.45
C VAL A 116 -29.22 -28.79 11.91
N LEU A 117 -28.02 -28.20 11.82
CA LEU A 117 -26.79 -28.89 12.22
C LEU A 117 -26.64 -28.88 13.75
N PRO A 118 -26.50 -30.03 14.42
CA PRO A 118 -26.29 -30.06 15.87
C PRO A 118 -24.85 -29.68 16.29
N ARG A 119 -23.90 -29.66 15.36
CA ARG A 119 -22.49 -29.29 15.56
C ARG A 119 -21.82 -29.00 14.22
N PHE A 120 -20.65 -28.36 14.25
CA PHE A 120 -19.82 -28.17 13.06
C PHE A 120 -19.13 -29.48 12.65
N GLU A 121 -19.16 -29.80 11.36
CA GLU A 121 -18.43 -30.93 10.78
C GLU A 121 -17.05 -30.44 10.30
N ASP A 122 -15.99 -30.69 11.06
CA ASP A 122 -14.62 -30.36 10.66
C ASP A 122 -14.07 -31.37 9.65
N ILE A 123 -13.66 -30.87 8.47
CA ILE A 123 -12.98 -31.67 7.45
C ILE A 123 -11.56 -31.98 7.93
N SER A 124 -11.37 -33.17 8.49
CA SER A 124 -10.04 -33.75 8.69
C SER A 124 -9.37 -33.93 7.33
N ARG A 125 -8.44 -33.02 6.98
CA ARG A 125 -7.62 -33.13 5.76
C ARG A 125 -6.91 -34.48 5.76
N ARG A 126 -7.41 -35.42 4.95
CA ARG A 126 -6.78 -36.72 4.70
C ARG A 126 -5.36 -36.51 4.20
N GLY A 127 -4.40 -36.99 4.99
CA GLY A 127 -3.02 -37.18 4.56
C GLY A 127 -2.94 -38.23 3.46
N THR A 128 -2.56 -37.78 2.28
CA THR A 128 -1.95 -38.59 1.22
C THR A 128 -0.65 -37.86 0.93
N PHE A 129 0.53 -38.38 1.31
CA PHE A 129 1.29 -39.32 0.49
C PHE A 129 2.14 -40.26 1.37
N SER A 130 1.84 -41.56 1.30
CA SER A 130 2.81 -42.64 1.53
C SER A 130 3.21 -43.17 0.16
N SER A 131 4.51 -43.19 -0.15
CA SER A 131 5.07 -44.01 -1.22
C SER A 131 6.45 -44.51 -0.82
N ASN A 132 6.51 -45.79 -0.49
CA ASN A 132 7.73 -46.56 -0.34
C ASN A 132 8.21 -47.04 -1.73
N ASN A 133 9.50 -46.80 -1.98
CA ASN A 133 10.45 -47.67 -2.70
C ASN A 133 10.50 -47.61 -4.26
N PRO A 134 11.54 -48.21 -4.90
CA PRO A 134 12.83 -47.59 -5.22
C PRO A 134 13.13 -47.60 -6.74
N ARG A 135 14.04 -46.75 -7.22
CA ARG A 135 14.95 -46.98 -8.38
C ARG A 135 15.69 -45.70 -8.78
N SER A 136 17.01 -45.72 -8.64
CA SER A 136 17.94 -44.82 -9.34
C SER A 136 17.89 -45.09 -10.85
N PRO A 137 18.16 -44.07 -11.67
CA PRO A 137 19.29 -44.16 -12.61
C PRO A 137 20.11 -42.85 -12.62
N LEU A 138 21.40 -42.93 -12.34
CA LEU A 138 22.50 -42.81 -13.33
C LEU A 138 22.68 -41.38 -13.87
N SER A 139 23.66 -40.69 -13.28
CA SER A 139 24.27 -39.44 -13.74
C SER A 139 24.90 -39.58 -15.14
N PRO A 140 24.84 -38.54 -16.01
CA PRO A 140 25.65 -38.51 -17.21
C PRO A 140 27.00 -37.83 -16.95
N THR A 141 28.01 -38.67 -17.10
CA THR A 141 29.44 -38.52 -17.33
C THR A 141 29.93 -37.21 -17.97
N THR A 142 30.89 -36.59 -17.30
CA THR A 142 31.81 -35.53 -17.79
C THR A 142 32.68 -36.02 -18.95
N LYS A 143 32.82 -35.20 -20.01
CA LYS A 143 33.80 -35.41 -21.09
C LYS A 143 35.21 -35.06 -20.62
N GLN A 144 36.12 -36.02 -20.78
CA GLN A 144 37.54 -35.94 -20.49
C GLN A 144 38.28 -35.02 -21.48
N ILE A 145 39.19 -34.19 -20.96
CA ILE A 145 40.34 -33.66 -21.69
C ILE A 145 41.59 -34.28 -21.05
N ILE A 146 42.45 -34.79 -21.92
CA ILE A 146 43.66 -35.58 -21.67
C ILE A 146 44.83 -34.68 -21.31
N ILE A 147 45.53 -34.93 -20.19
CA ILE A 147 46.96 -34.58 -20.00
C ILE A 147 47.66 -35.70 -19.19
N LYS A 148 48.89 -36.02 -19.60
CA LYS A 148 49.82 -37.13 -19.27
C LYS A 148 50.30 -37.28 -17.81
N ASP A 149 50.56 -38.55 -17.42
CA ASP A 149 51.62 -39.20 -16.58
C ASP A 149 52.68 -38.32 -15.90
N GLU A 150 53.28 -38.57 -14.71
CA GLU A 150 53.35 -39.61 -13.65
C GLU A 150 54.15 -38.91 -12.49
N VAL A 151 53.89 -39.05 -11.17
CA VAL A 151 54.50 -39.93 -10.14
C VAL A 151 54.04 -39.37 -8.75
N PRO A 152 53.85 -40.18 -7.67
CA PRO A 152 53.11 -39.76 -6.47
C PRO A 152 54.00 -39.30 -5.30
N GLU A 153 53.61 -38.22 -4.62
CA GLU A 153 54.10 -37.86 -3.29
C GLU A 153 52.93 -37.48 -2.35
N GLU A 154 53.14 -37.77 -1.08
CA GLU A 154 52.17 -37.98 -0.01
C GLU A 154 51.28 -36.77 0.31
N ALA A 155 50.00 -37.06 0.55
CA ALA A 155 49.02 -36.09 1.00
C ALA A 155 49.34 -35.61 2.42
N ILE A 156 49.81 -34.37 2.55
CA ILE A 156 49.63 -33.57 3.75
C ILE A 156 48.28 -32.85 3.58
N ILE A 157 47.30 -33.24 4.39
CA ILE A 157 46.03 -32.51 4.54
C ILE A 157 46.38 -31.19 5.20
N LEU A 158 46.54 -30.14 4.40
CA LEU A 158 46.36 -28.76 4.86
C LEU A 158 44.88 -28.46 4.71
N GLU A 159 44.19 -28.30 5.84
CA GLU A 159 42.89 -27.64 5.88
C GLU A 159 43.06 -26.24 5.28
N GLU A 160 42.55 -26.03 4.06
CA GLU A 160 42.33 -24.68 3.56
C GLU A 160 41.30 -24.01 4.48
N PRO A 161 41.59 -22.83 5.05
CA PRO A 161 40.61 -22.10 5.81
C PRO A 161 39.45 -21.70 4.88
N ASP A 162 38.25 -21.78 5.44
CA ASP A 162 36.95 -21.59 4.81
C ASP A 162 36.86 -20.26 4.01
N LEU A 163 37.15 -20.29 2.71
CA LEU A 163 37.04 -19.12 1.81
C LEU A 163 35.58 -18.68 1.55
N MET A 164 34.60 -19.27 2.24
CA MET A 164 33.18 -18.94 2.15
C MET A 164 32.78 -17.82 3.11
N ASP A 165 33.36 -17.75 4.31
CA ASP A 165 33.01 -16.74 5.34
C ASP A 165 33.45 -15.32 4.92
N ASP A 166 34.60 -15.21 4.24
CA ASP A 166 35.10 -13.94 3.70
C ASP A 166 34.24 -13.38 2.54
N ARG A 167 33.57 -14.25 1.78
CA ARG A 167 32.71 -13.82 0.65
C ARG A 167 31.37 -13.28 1.13
N ASP A 168 30.75 -13.95 2.09
CA ASP A 168 29.50 -13.47 2.70
C ASP A 168 29.74 -12.17 3.46
N SER A 169 30.86 -12.04 4.20
CA SER A 169 31.20 -10.78 4.88
C SER A 169 31.49 -9.62 3.91
N ALA A 170 32.15 -9.88 2.77
CA ALA A 170 32.44 -8.84 1.78
C ALA A 170 31.17 -8.39 1.03
N GLN A 171 30.27 -9.33 0.75
CA GLN A 171 28.98 -9.04 0.12
C GLN A 171 28.06 -8.27 1.08
N ASP A 172 28.04 -8.63 2.36
CA ASP A 172 27.26 -7.92 3.36
C ASP A 172 27.77 -6.48 3.55
N ALA A 173 29.09 -6.28 3.55
CA ALA A 173 29.67 -4.95 3.57
C ALA A 173 29.27 -4.10 2.33
N LYS A 174 29.23 -4.72 1.14
CA LYS A 174 28.76 -4.08 -0.10
C LYS A 174 27.30 -3.63 0.03
N TYR A 175 26.42 -4.48 0.55
CA TYR A 175 25.00 -4.15 0.72
C TYR A 175 24.76 -3.10 1.80
N LEU A 176 25.46 -3.14 2.92
CA LEU A 176 25.36 -2.10 3.94
C LEU A 176 25.81 -0.74 3.39
N HIS A 177 26.92 -0.71 2.63
CA HIS A 177 27.36 0.50 1.95
C HIS A 177 26.30 1.03 0.97
N GLN A 178 25.73 0.14 0.15
CA GLN A 178 24.69 0.49 -0.80
C GLN A 178 23.43 1.02 -0.10
N PHE A 179 23.01 0.39 1.00
CA PHE A 179 21.86 0.85 1.78
C PHE A 179 22.08 2.28 2.26
N ARG A 180 23.24 2.55 2.86
CA ARG A 180 23.60 3.85 3.43
C ARG A 180 23.69 4.96 2.39
N HIS A 181 24.35 4.72 1.27
CA HIS A 181 24.72 5.78 0.34
C HIS A 181 23.76 5.96 -0.83
N VAL A 182 22.93 4.96 -1.12
CA VAL A 182 21.99 5.00 -2.25
C VAL A 182 20.55 4.88 -1.78
N VAL A 183 20.19 3.75 -1.15
CA VAL A 183 18.80 3.49 -0.75
C VAL A 183 18.31 4.55 0.23
N TRP A 184 19.08 4.80 1.29
CA TRP A 184 18.65 5.69 2.36
C TRP A 184 18.49 7.15 1.92
N LYS A 185 19.39 7.64 1.06
CA LYS A 185 19.30 8.98 0.47
C LYS A 185 18.03 9.18 -0.36
N GLN A 186 17.51 8.11 -0.97
CA GLN A 186 16.29 8.17 -1.77
C GLN A 186 15.02 8.06 -0.92
N LEU A 187 15.10 7.38 0.24
CA LEU A 187 13.98 7.26 1.17
C LEU A 187 13.79 8.52 2.02
N VAL A 188 14.87 9.22 2.32
CA VAL A 188 14.88 10.37 3.23
C VAL A 188 15.34 11.62 2.49
N PRO A 189 14.40 12.38 1.88
CA PRO A 189 14.76 13.63 1.23
C PRO A 189 15.32 14.62 2.25
N ALA A 190 16.26 15.46 1.81
CA ALA A 190 16.87 16.53 2.61
C ALA A 190 17.69 16.08 3.83
N GLU A 191 18.21 14.84 3.85
CA GLU A 191 19.24 14.48 4.83
C GLU A 191 20.54 15.27 4.53
N PRO A 192 21.10 16.01 5.51
CA PRO A 192 22.30 16.80 5.28
C PRO A 192 23.50 15.91 4.91
N ASP A 193 24.22 16.30 3.85
CA ASP A 193 25.30 15.49 3.28
C ASP A 193 26.45 15.33 4.29
N GLN A 194 26.92 14.09 4.48
CA GLN A 194 27.89 13.69 5.52
C GLN A 194 29.30 14.26 5.33
N ARG A 195 29.53 15.16 4.35
CA ARG A 195 30.86 15.66 3.95
C ARG A 195 31.67 16.27 5.10
N ASN A 196 31.03 16.66 6.20
CA ASN A 196 31.68 17.29 7.34
C ASN A 196 32.07 16.33 8.48
N GLY A 197 31.88 15.01 8.36
CA GLY A 197 32.42 14.00 9.29
C GLY A 197 31.90 14.03 10.74
N MET A 198 31.13 15.05 11.13
CA MET A 198 30.55 15.23 12.47
C MET A 198 29.05 14.85 12.56
N MET A 199 28.42 14.48 11.44
CA MET A 199 26.97 14.38 11.36
C MET A 199 26.50 12.92 11.47
N ARG A 200 25.64 12.63 12.45
CA ARG A 200 25.00 11.31 12.60
C ARG A 200 23.87 11.22 11.58
N SER A 201 24.03 10.37 10.56
CA SER A 201 22.92 10.03 9.67
C SER A 201 21.87 9.20 10.41
N SER A 202 20.61 9.39 10.02
CA SER A 202 19.44 8.62 10.47
C SER A 202 19.58 7.13 10.19
N VAL A 203 20.37 6.74 9.19
CA VAL A 203 20.67 5.33 8.90
C VAL A 203 21.32 4.63 10.09
N ASN A 204 22.09 5.35 10.93
CA ASN A 204 22.75 4.77 12.09
C ASN A 204 21.72 4.21 13.10
N VAL A 205 20.50 4.76 13.14
CA VAL A 205 19.41 4.25 13.99
C VAL A 205 18.96 2.88 13.49
N LEU A 206 18.81 2.72 12.16
CA LEU A 206 18.47 1.43 11.57
C LEU A 206 19.61 0.43 11.72
N GLU A 207 20.86 0.83 11.46
CA GLU A 207 22.04 -0.04 11.61
C GLU A 207 22.19 -0.52 13.07
N ALA A 208 22.04 0.39 14.05
CA ALA A 208 22.10 0.03 15.45
C ALA A 208 20.97 -0.93 15.86
N ALA A 209 19.74 -0.69 15.38
CA ALA A 209 18.61 -1.58 15.62
C ALA A 209 18.78 -2.94 14.92
N ALA A 210 19.36 -2.97 13.71
CA ALA A 210 19.61 -4.17 12.92
C ALA A 210 20.61 -5.10 13.61
N ASN A 211 21.65 -4.54 14.25
CA ASN A 211 22.61 -5.30 15.04
C ASN A 211 21.96 -6.05 16.21
N ALA A 212 20.84 -5.55 16.73
CA ALA A 212 20.09 -6.17 17.83
C ALA A 212 18.84 -6.95 17.37
N PHE A 213 18.44 -6.81 16.10
CA PHE A 213 17.19 -7.37 15.58
C PHE A 213 17.39 -7.93 14.16
N ALA A 214 17.69 -9.23 14.08
CA ALA A 214 18.00 -9.93 12.82
C ALA A 214 16.96 -9.74 11.68
N PRO A 215 15.64 -9.68 11.93
CA PRO A 215 14.68 -9.41 10.86
C PRO A 215 14.92 -8.07 10.14
N LEU A 216 15.30 -7.03 10.89
CA LEU A 216 15.58 -5.70 10.34
C LEU A 216 16.86 -5.75 9.50
N TYR A 217 17.90 -6.43 9.99
CA TYR A 217 19.13 -6.64 9.24
C TYR A 217 18.82 -7.25 7.87
N HIS A 218 18.12 -8.39 7.82
CA HIS A 218 17.77 -9.02 6.55
C HIS A 218 16.88 -8.15 5.66
N ALA A 219 15.94 -7.38 6.21
CA ALA A 219 15.15 -6.44 5.42
C ALA A 219 16.02 -5.35 4.76
N MET A 220 17.00 -4.79 5.49
CA MET A 220 17.95 -3.81 4.95
C MET A 220 18.77 -4.40 3.80
N MET A 221 19.29 -5.62 3.99
CA MET A 221 20.06 -6.32 2.95
C MET A 221 19.22 -6.59 1.70
N ALA A 222 17.95 -6.98 1.89
CA ALA A 222 17.03 -7.24 0.79
C ALA A 222 16.81 -6.01 -0.09
N VAL A 223 16.55 -4.84 0.50
CA VAL A 223 16.38 -3.58 -0.24
C VAL A 223 17.68 -3.14 -0.90
N ALA A 224 18.82 -3.28 -0.21
CA ALA A 224 20.12 -2.93 -0.76
C ALA A 224 20.48 -3.78 -1.99
N ALA A 225 20.32 -5.10 -1.89
CA ALA A 225 20.53 -6.01 -2.99
C ALA A 225 19.57 -5.71 -4.17
N LEU A 226 18.30 -5.41 -3.87
CA LEU A 226 17.33 -5.02 -4.89
C LEU A 226 17.77 -3.77 -5.66
N SER A 227 18.28 -2.75 -4.97
CA SER A 227 18.77 -1.52 -5.62
C SER A 227 19.91 -1.74 -6.61
N LEU A 228 20.70 -2.80 -6.43
CA LEU A 228 21.79 -3.17 -7.32
C LEU A 228 21.33 -4.07 -8.48
N SER A 229 20.18 -4.73 -8.34
CA SER A 229 19.66 -5.71 -9.30
C SER A 229 19.35 -5.13 -10.68
N SER A 230 19.15 -3.81 -10.77
CA SER A 230 18.98 -3.06 -12.02
C SER A 230 20.18 -3.21 -12.99
N HIS A 231 21.34 -3.66 -12.50
CA HIS A 231 22.58 -3.83 -13.26
C HIS A 231 22.82 -5.26 -13.78
N GLY A 232 21.85 -6.19 -13.64
CA GLY A 232 21.84 -7.47 -14.36
C GLY A 232 22.65 -8.62 -13.75
N GLY A 233 22.81 -8.68 -12.42
CA GLY A 233 23.50 -9.77 -11.72
C GLY A 233 22.61 -10.66 -10.83
N ASN A 234 23.25 -11.48 -9.99
CA ASN A 234 22.60 -12.39 -9.02
C ASN A 234 21.89 -11.65 -7.87
N GLU A 235 22.08 -10.33 -7.75
CA GLU A 235 21.59 -9.51 -6.65
C GLU A 235 20.07 -9.55 -6.49
N ARG A 236 19.31 -9.83 -7.56
CA ARG A 236 17.86 -10.05 -7.44
C ARG A 236 17.52 -11.31 -6.65
N LEU A 237 18.29 -12.38 -6.85
CA LEU A 237 18.12 -13.62 -6.08
C LEU A 237 18.55 -13.40 -4.64
N ASP A 238 19.66 -12.70 -4.41
CA ASP A 238 20.14 -12.37 -3.07
C ASP A 238 19.10 -11.51 -2.31
N ALA A 239 18.50 -10.53 -2.99
CA ALA A 239 17.42 -9.72 -2.45
C ALA A 239 16.23 -10.56 -1.99
N LEU A 240 15.80 -11.52 -2.83
CA LEU A 240 14.72 -12.45 -2.48
C LEU A 240 15.10 -13.38 -1.32
N GLN A 241 16.35 -13.86 -1.27
CA GLN A 241 16.82 -14.71 -0.18
C GLN A 241 16.81 -13.97 1.16
N HIS A 242 17.32 -12.74 1.20
CA HIS A 242 17.29 -11.92 2.42
C HIS A 242 15.85 -11.60 2.85
N TYR A 243 14.98 -11.26 1.89
CA TYR A 243 13.55 -11.07 2.17
C TYR A 243 12.90 -12.32 2.78
N GLN A 244 13.17 -13.50 2.21
CA GLN A 244 12.67 -14.79 2.72
C GLN A 244 13.27 -15.17 4.07
N LYS A 245 14.47 -14.70 4.42
CA LYS A 245 15.05 -14.86 5.78
C LYS A 245 14.39 -13.90 6.79
N ALA A 246 14.00 -12.69 6.35
CA ALA A 246 13.39 -11.69 7.22
C ALA A 246 12.01 -12.13 7.75
N LEU A 247 11.15 -12.73 6.92
CA LEU A 247 9.77 -13.07 7.33
C LEU A 247 9.69 -14.12 8.46
N PRO A 248 10.36 -15.28 8.38
CA PRO A 248 10.32 -16.27 9.46
C PRO A 248 11.03 -15.75 10.72
N ALA A 249 12.12 -14.99 10.55
CA ALA A 249 12.80 -14.36 11.68
C ALA A 249 11.86 -13.37 12.40
N LEU A 250 11.08 -12.59 11.64
CA LEU A 250 10.08 -11.67 12.20
C LEU A 250 8.98 -12.43 12.93
N GLN A 251 8.44 -13.50 12.34
CA GLN A 251 7.43 -14.35 12.97
C GLN A 251 7.93 -14.99 14.28
N ASN A 252 9.19 -15.43 14.30
CA ASN A 252 9.80 -16.02 15.50
C ASN A 252 10.00 -15.00 16.63
N SER A 253 10.26 -13.74 16.29
CA SER A 253 10.43 -12.62 17.22
C SER A 253 9.13 -12.03 17.75
N LEU A 254 8.03 -12.14 17.00
CA LEU A 254 6.73 -11.56 17.37
C LEU A 254 5.85 -12.56 18.12
N ARG A 255 6.08 -12.72 19.44
CA ARG A 255 5.31 -13.67 20.27
C ARG A 255 4.26 -13.01 21.15
N SER A 256 4.37 -11.71 21.39
CA SER A 256 3.50 -10.93 22.26
C SER A 256 3.18 -9.56 21.67
N THR A 257 2.23 -8.85 22.29
CA THR A 257 1.95 -7.45 21.96
C THR A 257 3.11 -6.53 22.30
N GLU A 258 3.89 -6.85 23.33
CA GLU A 258 5.10 -6.11 23.68
C GLU A 258 6.15 -6.22 22.56
N ASP A 259 6.36 -7.42 22.01
CA ASP A 259 7.27 -7.64 20.89
C ASP A 259 6.85 -6.86 19.64
N LEU A 260 5.54 -6.79 19.37
CA LEU A 260 4.98 -6.04 18.25
C LEU A 260 5.20 -4.53 18.39
N SER A 261 5.18 -4.01 19.63
CA SER A 261 5.45 -2.61 19.92
C SER A 261 6.95 -2.25 19.88
N SER A 262 7.85 -3.22 19.67
CA SER A 262 9.29 -2.98 19.66
C SER A 262 9.77 -2.11 18.48
N ASP A 263 10.91 -1.43 18.65
CA ASP A 263 11.54 -0.63 17.58
C ASP A 263 11.95 -1.50 16.39
N GLY A 264 12.49 -2.69 16.69
CA GLY A 264 12.89 -3.67 15.68
C GLY A 264 11.71 -4.07 14.80
N ALA A 265 10.55 -4.39 15.39
CA ALA A 265 9.35 -4.76 14.62
C ALA A 265 8.85 -3.61 13.74
N PHE A 266 8.73 -2.40 14.30
CA PHE A 266 8.27 -1.21 13.57
C PHE A 266 9.18 -0.89 12.37
N LEU A 267 10.50 -0.79 12.60
CA LEU A 267 11.47 -0.49 11.55
C LEU A 267 11.57 -1.62 10.52
N THR A 268 11.44 -2.89 10.93
CA THR A 268 11.45 -4.03 9.99
C THR A 268 10.27 -3.92 9.03
N HIS A 269 9.06 -3.68 9.53
CA HIS A 269 7.88 -3.52 8.67
C HIS A 269 7.98 -2.31 7.74
N PHE A 270 8.59 -1.22 8.19
CA PHE A 270 8.86 -0.06 7.34
C PHE A 270 9.81 -0.40 6.19
N VAL A 271 10.92 -1.09 6.47
CA VAL A 271 11.88 -1.48 5.41
C VAL A 271 11.29 -2.55 4.48
N LEU A 272 10.50 -3.50 5.00
CA LEU A 272 9.79 -4.49 4.18
C LEU A 272 8.72 -3.84 3.30
N LEU A 273 8.05 -2.78 3.76
CA LEU A 273 7.15 -1.99 2.93
C LEU A 273 7.90 -1.40 1.73
N VAL A 274 9.07 -0.80 1.95
CA VAL A 274 9.93 -0.28 0.88
C VAL A 274 10.32 -1.39 -0.10
N TYR A 275 10.72 -2.55 0.41
CA TYR A 275 11.05 -3.71 -0.43
C TYR A 275 9.87 -4.12 -1.31
N GLU A 276 8.69 -4.33 -0.73
CA GLU A 276 7.49 -4.75 -1.45
C GLU A 276 7.07 -3.77 -2.54
N ILE A 277 7.21 -2.47 -2.26
CA ILE A 277 6.92 -1.42 -3.23
C ILE A 277 7.94 -1.44 -4.36
N ALA A 278 9.24 -1.54 -4.06
CA ALA A 278 10.30 -1.49 -5.07
C ALA A 278 10.37 -2.77 -5.92
N ALA A 279 10.04 -3.93 -5.33
CA ALA A 279 10.03 -5.24 -5.97
C ALA A 279 8.72 -5.58 -6.68
N ALA A 280 7.69 -4.72 -6.57
CA ALA A 280 6.36 -4.98 -7.12
C ALA A 280 6.41 -5.33 -8.61
N GLU A 281 5.81 -6.46 -8.99
CA GLU A 281 5.66 -6.89 -10.37
C GLU A 281 4.20 -6.98 -10.75
N ALA A 282 3.87 -6.54 -11.97
CA ALA A 282 2.53 -6.63 -12.52
C ALA A 282 2.02 -8.09 -12.45
N GLY A 283 0.80 -8.26 -11.94
CA GLY A 283 0.14 -9.57 -11.84
C GLY A 283 0.61 -10.49 -10.70
N HIS A 284 1.53 -10.06 -9.83
CA HIS A 284 1.98 -10.84 -8.67
C HIS A 284 1.34 -10.30 -7.38
N SER A 285 1.06 -11.21 -6.43
CA SER A 285 0.63 -10.81 -5.10
C SER A 285 1.76 -10.06 -4.39
N ASN A 286 1.51 -8.82 -3.99
CA ASN A 286 2.44 -8.01 -3.21
C ASN A 286 1.85 -7.76 -1.81
N LEU A 287 2.72 -7.59 -0.82
CA LEU A 287 2.35 -7.49 0.60
C LEU A 287 2.46 -6.07 1.15
N TRP A 288 2.72 -5.07 0.30
CA TRP A 288 2.85 -3.66 0.73
C TRP A 288 1.63 -3.17 1.52
N SER A 289 0.41 -3.52 1.09
CA SER A 289 -0.83 -3.11 1.77
C SER A 289 -0.99 -3.79 3.14
N GLN A 290 -0.54 -5.04 3.26
CA GLN A 290 -0.48 -5.75 4.54
C GLN A 290 0.56 -5.12 5.48
N HIS A 291 1.73 -4.73 4.96
CA HIS A 291 2.73 -4.02 5.76
C HIS A 291 2.24 -2.64 6.21
N LEU A 292 1.57 -1.86 5.35
CA LEU A 292 0.93 -0.60 5.75
C LEU A 292 -0.13 -0.81 6.84
N SER A 293 -1.01 -1.81 6.68
CA SER A 293 -2.01 -2.16 7.68
C SER A 293 -1.37 -2.54 9.02
N THR A 294 -0.26 -3.28 8.97
CA THR A 294 0.49 -3.70 10.16
C THR A 294 1.19 -2.51 10.81
N LEU A 295 1.79 -1.62 10.02
CA LEU A 295 2.40 -0.39 10.50
C LEU A 295 1.37 0.52 11.17
N LEU A 296 0.16 0.66 10.62
CA LEU A 296 -0.94 1.39 11.25
C LEU A 296 -1.23 0.83 12.65
N ARG A 297 -1.39 -0.50 12.75
CA ARG A 297 -1.61 -1.18 14.02
C ARG A 297 -0.46 -0.96 15.02
N ILE A 298 0.79 -1.05 14.55
CA ILE A 298 1.97 -0.84 15.38
C ILE A 298 2.02 0.62 15.87
N SER A 299 1.81 1.61 15.00
CA SER A 299 1.83 3.04 15.35
C SER A 299 0.79 3.37 16.44
N LEU A 300 -0.43 2.83 16.30
CA LEU A 300 -1.48 3.01 17.32
C LEU A 300 -1.11 2.35 18.64
N LEU A 301 -0.64 1.09 18.61
CA LEU A 301 -0.19 0.37 19.80
C LEU A 301 0.97 1.08 20.51
N ARG A 302 1.98 1.54 19.77
CA ARG A 302 3.14 2.24 20.32
C ARG A 302 2.75 3.55 20.98
N ARG A 303 1.77 4.28 20.42
CA ARG A 303 1.21 5.47 21.07
C ARG A 303 0.55 5.12 22.41
N GLU A 304 -0.23 4.04 22.47
CA GLU A 304 -0.88 3.60 23.71
C GLU A 304 0.14 3.16 24.78
N VAL A 305 1.19 2.44 24.38
CA VAL A 305 2.20 1.89 25.30
C VAL A 305 3.19 2.95 25.77
N PHE A 306 3.66 3.83 24.88
CA PHE A 306 4.73 4.79 25.17
C PHE A 306 4.26 6.24 25.35
N GLY A 307 2.98 6.53 25.08
CA GLY A 307 2.43 7.89 25.09
C GLY A 307 2.82 8.75 23.88
N GLY A 308 3.68 8.25 22.99
CA GLY A 308 4.16 8.93 21.80
C GLY A 308 5.07 8.03 20.96
N GLU A 309 5.36 8.45 19.73
CA GLU A 309 6.25 7.69 18.84
C GLU A 309 7.70 8.17 19.00
N ARG A 310 8.64 7.23 19.07
CA ARG A 310 10.09 7.48 19.17
C ARG A 310 10.73 7.81 17.82
N PHE A 311 10.11 7.36 16.73
CA PHE A 311 10.51 7.68 15.35
C PHE A 311 9.40 8.43 14.59
N PRO A 312 9.00 9.63 15.04
CA PRO A 312 7.88 10.36 14.45
C PRO A 312 8.11 10.69 12.97
N TYR A 313 9.36 10.94 12.56
CA TYR A 313 9.73 11.14 11.16
C TYR A 313 9.45 9.90 10.28
N VAL A 314 9.54 8.67 10.81
CA VAL A 314 9.19 7.46 10.06
C VAL A 314 7.67 7.38 9.85
N VAL A 315 6.87 7.76 10.86
CA VAL A 315 5.40 7.86 10.71
C VAL A 315 5.03 8.89 9.65
N TRP A 316 5.74 10.02 9.61
CA TRP A 316 5.59 11.01 8.54
C TRP A 316 5.89 10.42 7.16
N TRP A 317 7.00 9.67 7.01
CA TRP A 317 7.33 9.04 5.72
C TRP A 317 6.34 7.96 5.30
N ILE A 318 5.86 7.12 6.24
CA ILE A 318 4.81 6.14 5.94
C ILE A 318 3.54 6.84 5.44
N SER A 319 3.18 7.98 6.05
CA SER A 319 2.03 8.78 5.61
C SER A 319 2.20 9.28 4.17
N ASN A 320 3.41 9.70 3.79
CA ASN A 320 3.72 10.13 2.42
C ASN A 320 3.71 8.94 1.43
N ILE A 321 4.19 7.75 1.83
CA ILE A 321 4.12 6.55 1.00
C ILE A 321 2.65 6.15 0.73
N ASP A 322 1.80 6.18 1.76
CA ASP A 322 0.37 5.88 1.60
C ASP A 322 -0.36 6.96 0.80
N LEU A 323 0.07 8.23 0.90
CA LEU A 323 -0.41 9.33 0.05
C LEU A 323 -0.10 9.10 -1.43
N ASP A 324 1.13 8.69 -1.78
CA ASP A 324 1.48 8.36 -3.16
C ASP A 324 0.64 7.20 -3.70
N ALA A 325 0.42 6.17 -2.86
CA ALA A 325 -0.42 5.03 -3.20
C ALA A 325 -1.87 5.47 -3.42
N LEU A 326 -2.37 6.41 -2.62
CA LEU A 326 -3.70 6.98 -2.77
C LEU A 326 -3.83 7.81 -4.06
N PHE A 327 -2.87 8.68 -4.37
CA PHE A 327 -2.88 9.47 -5.61
C PHE A 327 -2.85 8.60 -6.87
N SER A 328 -2.12 7.48 -6.83
CA SER A 328 -2.04 6.52 -7.94
C SER A 328 -3.32 5.71 -8.18
N GLY A 329 -4.25 5.71 -7.21
CA GLY A 329 -5.39 4.79 -7.19
C GLY A 329 -5.05 3.35 -6.77
N ALA A 330 -3.78 3.03 -6.51
CA ALA A 330 -3.37 1.70 -6.05
C ALA A 330 -3.73 1.44 -4.57
N GLY A 331 -3.81 2.49 -3.76
CA GLY A 331 -4.14 2.45 -2.34
C GLY A 331 -5.42 3.18 -1.98
N ARG A 332 -5.86 2.96 -0.74
CA ARG A 332 -7.08 3.56 -0.16
C ARG A 332 -6.78 4.66 0.87
N GLY A 333 -5.51 4.91 1.17
CA GLY A 333 -5.13 5.92 2.16
C GLY A 333 -5.50 5.51 3.59
N GLU A 334 -5.54 4.22 3.91
CA GLU A 334 -5.98 3.74 5.23
C GLU A 334 -5.05 4.22 6.36
N PHE A 335 -3.75 4.27 6.10
CA PHE A 335 -2.78 4.75 7.10
C PHE A 335 -2.93 6.26 7.27
N VAL A 336 -2.77 7.05 6.21
CA VAL A 336 -2.80 8.51 6.29
C VAL A 336 -4.18 9.03 6.73
N GLY A 337 -5.27 8.43 6.25
CA GLY A 337 -6.63 8.75 6.66
C GLY A 337 -6.89 8.43 8.13
N SER A 338 -6.41 7.28 8.63
CA SER A 338 -6.49 6.99 10.06
C SER A 338 -5.64 7.94 10.90
N MET A 339 -4.45 8.32 10.44
CA MET A 339 -3.61 9.27 11.16
C MET A 339 -4.25 10.66 11.26
N LEU A 340 -4.89 11.13 10.17
CA LEU A 340 -5.67 12.37 10.15
C LEU A 340 -6.86 12.32 11.11
N ASN A 341 -7.67 11.27 11.04
CA ASN A 341 -8.92 11.17 11.80
C ASN A 341 -8.71 11.08 13.33
N HIS A 342 -7.52 10.66 13.78
CA HIS A 342 -7.18 10.55 15.20
C HIS A 342 -6.26 11.68 15.69
N ASP A 343 -5.97 12.68 14.84
CA ASP A 343 -5.04 13.79 15.12
C ASP A 343 -3.67 13.29 15.63
N ILE A 344 -3.09 12.30 14.93
CA ILE A 344 -1.81 11.66 15.29
C ILE A 344 -0.71 11.85 14.26
N ILE A 345 -0.93 12.68 13.24
CA ILE A 345 0.16 13.06 12.36
C ILE A 345 1.20 13.84 13.18
N PRO A 346 2.48 13.45 13.12
CA PRO A 346 3.54 14.18 13.81
C PRO A 346 3.57 15.66 13.39
N PRO A 347 3.76 16.60 14.33
CA PRO A 347 3.88 18.00 13.98
C PRO A 347 5.16 18.28 13.17
N PRO A 348 5.22 19.42 12.45
CA PRO A 348 6.33 19.72 11.54
C PRO A 348 7.72 19.64 12.18
N SER A 349 7.82 20.00 13.46
CA SER A 349 9.04 19.93 14.24
C SER A 349 9.55 18.51 14.50
N PHE A 350 8.95 17.46 13.94
CA PHE A 350 9.34 16.06 14.15
C PHE A 350 9.55 15.29 12.84
N HIS A 351 9.48 15.96 11.68
CA HIS A 351 9.53 15.31 10.37
C HIS A 351 10.94 14.95 9.91
N LEU A 352 11.96 15.50 10.56
CA LEU A 352 13.35 15.34 10.15
C LEU A 352 14.22 14.75 11.26
N TYR A 353 15.22 13.99 10.85
CA TYR A 353 16.30 13.53 11.73
C TYR A 353 17.57 14.38 11.49
N PRO A 354 18.49 14.54 12.48
CA PRO A 354 18.47 14.03 13.85
C PRO A 354 17.44 14.68 14.76
N LEU A 355 17.07 13.95 15.82
CA LEU A 355 16.22 14.45 16.89
C LEU A 355 17.07 15.03 18.03
N GLY A 356 16.61 16.16 18.59
CA GLY A 356 17.15 16.83 19.75
C GLY A 356 16.75 16.15 21.06
N VAL A 357 17.13 16.77 22.18
CA VAL A 357 16.90 16.21 23.53
C VAL A 357 15.41 16.16 23.89
N ASP A 358 14.64 17.09 23.34
CA ASP A 358 13.18 17.18 23.44
C ASP A 358 12.44 16.28 22.44
N GLY A 359 13.18 15.53 21.61
CA GLY A 359 12.64 14.67 20.57
C GLY A 359 12.28 15.40 19.27
N SER A 360 12.41 16.73 19.20
CA SER A 360 12.14 17.50 17.99
C SER A 360 13.30 17.44 16.99
N SER A 361 13.05 17.70 15.71
CA SER A 361 14.05 17.82 14.67
C SER A 361 15.07 18.90 15.01
N VAL A 362 16.36 18.56 14.91
CA VAL A 362 17.43 19.54 15.10
C VAL A 362 17.36 20.61 14.02
N VAL A 363 17.35 21.86 14.46
CA VAL A 363 17.43 23.06 13.63
C VAL A 363 18.82 23.70 13.81
N TYR A 364 19.57 23.83 12.72
CA TYR A 364 20.92 24.40 12.73
C TYR A 364 20.88 25.94 12.68
N ALA A 365 21.98 26.58 13.12
CA ALA A 365 22.06 28.03 13.25
C ALA A 365 21.78 28.79 11.94
N ASN A 366 22.16 28.23 10.78
CA ASN A 366 21.95 28.82 9.45
C ASN A 366 20.53 28.63 8.90
N GLU A 367 19.67 27.88 9.59
CA GLU A 367 18.31 27.57 9.15
C GLU A 367 17.23 27.97 10.17
N LEU A 368 17.61 28.60 11.30
CA LEU A 368 16.70 29.03 12.37
C LEU A 368 15.53 29.90 11.88
N ASP A 369 15.80 30.81 10.95
CA ASP A 369 14.82 31.78 10.46
C ASP A 369 13.92 31.23 9.33
N THR A 370 14.33 30.13 8.69
CA THR A 370 13.70 29.63 7.46
C THR A 370 13.08 28.25 7.62
N LEU A 371 13.79 27.30 8.23
CA LEU A 371 13.37 25.89 8.29
C LEU A 371 12.02 25.70 9.00
N PRO A 372 11.72 26.34 10.15
CA PRO A 372 10.41 26.15 10.80
C PRO A 372 9.23 26.54 9.90
N THR A 373 9.37 27.65 9.17
CA THR A 373 8.34 28.12 8.23
C THR A 373 8.19 27.18 7.03
N ILE A 374 9.31 26.65 6.51
CA ILE A 374 9.30 25.70 5.39
C ILE A 374 8.70 24.35 5.82
N LEU A 375 9.04 23.86 7.01
CA LEU A 375 8.45 22.66 7.58
C LEU A 375 6.95 22.81 7.80
N GLN A 376 6.51 23.97 8.30
CA GLN A 376 5.07 24.26 8.41
C GLN A 376 4.41 24.25 7.03
N LEU A 377 5.00 24.89 6.03
CA LEU A 377 4.47 24.90 4.67
C LEU A 377 4.36 23.48 4.09
N ASP A 378 5.44 22.69 4.19
CA ASP A 378 5.49 21.32 3.68
C ASP A 378 4.43 20.43 4.33
N TYR A 379 4.29 20.55 5.66
CA TYR A 379 3.23 19.88 6.41
C TYR A 379 1.85 20.27 5.90
N GLU A 380 1.51 21.56 5.88
CA GLU A 380 0.16 22.02 5.51
C GLU A 380 -0.20 21.64 4.07
N VAL A 381 0.74 21.77 3.13
CA VAL A 381 0.55 21.33 1.73
C VAL A 381 0.28 19.83 1.68
N THR A 382 1.03 19.02 2.42
CA THR A 382 0.87 17.56 2.47
C THR A 382 -0.45 17.14 3.12
N ILE A 383 -0.90 17.85 4.18
CA ILE A 383 -2.20 17.60 4.81
C ILE A 383 -3.34 17.88 3.82
N ILE A 384 -3.27 19.00 3.09
CA ILE A 384 -4.30 19.31 2.07
C ILE A 384 -4.22 18.32 0.91
N ALA A 385 -3.01 17.90 0.50
CA ALA A 385 -2.82 16.87 -0.51
C ALA A 385 -3.48 15.54 -0.11
N ALA A 386 -3.32 15.12 1.15
CA ALA A 386 -3.98 13.92 1.68
C ALA A 386 -5.51 14.04 1.68
N ARG A 387 -6.05 15.19 2.10
CA ARG A 387 -7.50 15.45 2.03
C ARG A 387 -8.02 15.43 0.59
N LEU A 388 -7.28 16.02 -0.35
CA LEU A 388 -7.61 16.02 -1.77
C LEU A 388 -7.64 14.59 -2.32
N ALA A 389 -6.62 13.80 -2.02
CA ALA A 389 -6.50 12.42 -2.51
C ALA A 389 -7.59 11.50 -1.91
N LEU A 390 -7.93 11.67 -0.62
CA LEU A 390 -9.04 10.96 0.03
C LEU A 390 -10.39 11.33 -0.61
N LEU A 391 -10.61 12.62 -0.85
CA LEU A 391 -11.82 13.10 -1.53
C LEU A 391 -11.94 12.56 -2.97
N ALA A 392 -10.83 12.50 -3.70
CA ALA A 392 -10.79 11.89 -5.04
C ALA A 392 -11.14 10.40 -4.99
N HIS A 393 -10.63 9.68 -3.99
CA HIS A 393 -11.00 8.28 -3.77
C HIS A 393 -12.50 8.12 -3.53
N GLU A 394 -13.10 8.96 -2.68
CA GLU A 394 -14.55 8.96 -2.42
C GLU A 394 -15.36 9.20 -3.71
N PHE A 395 -15.00 10.22 -4.50
CA PHE A 395 -15.70 10.53 -5.75
C PHE A 395 -15.62 9.42 -6.79
N ARG A 396 -14.49 8.71 -6.83
CA ARG A 396 -14.25 7.59 -7.77
C ARG A 396 -14.93 6.29 -7.35
N GLN A 397 -15.23 6.10 -6.06
CA GLN A 397 -15.94 4.93 -5.54
C GLN A 397 -17.47 5.09 -5.53
N ASP A 398 -17.97 6.29 -5.85
CA ASP A 398 -19.39 6.61 -5.89
C ASP A 398 -20.09 5.98 -7.11
N SER A 399 -20.41 4.70 -7.00
CA SER A 399 -21.14 3.91 -8.00
C SER A 399 -22.54 4.44 -8.32
N GLY A 400 -23.12 5.27 -7.44
CA GLY A 400 -24.42 5.90 -7.66
C GLY A 400 -24.38 6.98 -8.74
N TYR A 401 -23.22 7.64 -8.91
CA TYR A 401 -23.05 8.74 -9.85
C TYR A 401 -23.39 8.33 -11.28
N ASP A 402 -22.86 7.22 -11.80
CA ASP A 402 -23.09 6.79 -13.18
C ASP A 402 -24.54 6.38 -13.46
N SER A 403 -25.23 5.86 -12.44
CA SER A 403 -26.62 5.41 -12.53
C SER A 403 -27.66 6.54 -12.39
N SER A 404 -27.24 7.72 -11.95
CA SER A 404 -28.14 8.84 -11.65
C SER A 404 -28.64 9.58 -12.91
N ASP A 405 -29.80 10.20 -12.80
CA ASP A 405 -30.39 11.02 -13.86
C ASP A 405 -29.57 12.30 -14.10
N MET A 406 -29.67 12.90 -15.30
CA MET A 406 -28.84 14.06 -15.68
C MET A 406 -28.91 15.24 -14.69
N MET A 407 -30.07 15.49 -14.08
CA MET A 407 -30.22 16.59 -13.11
C MET A 407 -29.48 16.29 -11.79
N GLU A 408 -29.51 15.04 -11.33
CA GLU A 408 -28.78 14.60 -10.15
C GLU A 408 -27.27 14.58 -10.40
N LYS A 409 -26.84 14.21 -11.61
CA LYS A 409 -25.44 14.31 -12.04
C LYS A 409 -24.92 15.74 -11.99
N ASP A 410 -25.65 16.69 -12.57
CA ASP A 410 -25.25 18.11 -12.55
C ASP A 410 -25.20 18.66 -11.11
N GLN A 411 -26.18 18.32 -10.27
CA GLN A 411 -26.15 18.71 -8.86
C GLN A 411 -24.94 18.10 -8.12
N THR A 412 -24.66 16.82 -8.34
CA THR A 412 -23.54 16.13 -7.70
C THR A 412 -22.21 16.70 -8.19
N THR A 413 -22.04 16.95 -9.48
CA THR A 413 -20.84 17.60 -10.03
C THR A 413 -20.60 18.96 -9.41
N ARG A 414 -21.65 19.78 -9.21
CA ARG A 414 -21.51 21.09 -8.53
C ARG A 414 -21.06 20.95 -7.08
N ILE A 415 -21.57 19.96 -6.35
CA ILE A 415 -21.13 19.68 -4.97
C ILE A 415 -19.65 19.28 -4.97
N ARG A 416 -19.27 18.34 -5.84
CA ARG A 416 -17.87 17.91 -5.99
C ARG A 416 -16.95 19.07 -6.32
N GLN A 417 -17.33 19.92 -7.27
CA GLN A 417 -16.59 21.12 -7.65
C GLN A 417 -16.44 22.10 -6.49
N SER A 418 -17.47 22.30 -5.66
CA SER A 418 -17.40 23.16 -4.47
C SER A 418 -16.38 22.64 -3.45
N GLN A 419 -16.41 21.33 -3.15
CA GLN A 419 -15.48 20.72 -2.20
C GLN A 419 -14.03 20.77 -2.72
N VAL A 420 -13.83 20.54 -4.02
CA VAL A 420 -12.52 20.69 -4.66
C VAL A 420 -12.03 22.14 -4.59
N PHE A 421 -12.91 23.10 -4.86
CA PHE A 421 -12.58 24.52 -4.83
C PHE A 421 -12.11 24.98 -3.46
N GLU A 422 -12.74 24.50 -2.38
CA GLU A 422 -12.31 24.79 -1.00
C GLU A 422 -10.85 24.36 -0.74
N LEU A 423 -10.47 23.16 -1.20
CA LEU A 423 -9.10 22.65 -1.05
C LEU A 423 -8.10 23.41 -1.94
N GLN A 424 -8.51 23.76 -3.17
CA GLN A 424 -7.70 24.59 -4.07
C GLN A 424 -7.42 25.97 -3.46
N GLU A 425 -8.44 26.59 -2.86
CA GLU A 425 -8.29 27.91 -2.24
C GLU A 425 -7.42 27.84 -0.99
N ALA A 426 -7.56 26.79 -0.17
CA ALA A 426 -6.66 26.56 0.95
C ALA A 426 -5.18 26.43 0.51
N LEU A 427 -4.92 25.69 -0.57
CA LEU A 427 -3.58 25.59 -1.17
C LEU A 427 -3.07 26.96 -1.64
N ARG A 428 -3.88 27.74 -2.36
CA ARG A 428 -3.50 29.07 -2.85
C ARG A 428 -3.17 30.03 -1.69
N GLN A 429 -3.98 30.00 -0.63
CA GLN A 429 -3.78 30.84 0.57
C GLN A 429 -2.46 30.55 1.27
N LEU A 430 -2.06 29.27 1.38
CA LEU A 430 -0.73 28.91 1.89
C LEU A 430 0.38 29.52 1.03
N TRP A 431 0.23 29.45 -0.29
CA TRP A 431 1.28 29.87 -1.23
C TRP A 431 1.48 31.40 -1.27
N VAL A 432 0.42 32.18 -1.03
CA VAL A 432 0.48 33.65 -0.98
C VAL A 432 0.79 34.21 0.42
N ALA A 433 0.99 33.33 1.42
CA ALA A 433 1.32 33.76 2.77
C ALA A 433 2.62 34.58 2.78
N PRO A 434 2.70 35.69 3.55
CA PRO A 434 3.87 36.57 3.53
C PRO A 434 5.19 35.87 3.85
N GLY A 435 5.19 34.95 4.82
CA GLY A 435 6.40 34.18 5.19
C GLY A 435 6.91 33.28 4.06
N VAL A 436 6.00 32.64 3.33
CA VAL A 436 6.32 31.80 2.17
C VAL A 436 6.84 32.63 1.01
N SER A 437 6.19 33.77 0.75
CA SER A 437 6.59 34.70 -0.33
C SER A 437 7.99 35.27 -0.09
N MET A 438 8.30 35.65 1.16
CA MET A 438 9.64 36.13 1.55
C MET A 438 10.71 35.07 1.30
N ILE A 439 10.47 33.83 1.73
CA ILE A 439 11.40 32.70 1.51
C ILE A 439 11.60 32.45 0.01
N GLY A 440 10.53 32.56 -0.79
CA GLY A 440 10.60 32.38 -2.24
C GLY A 440 11.50 33.39 -2.96
N HIS A 441 11.68 34.60 -2.42
CA HIS A 441 12.57 35.61 -3.00
C HIS A 441 14.06 35.29 -2.82
N ASP A 442 14.41 34.63 -1.72
CA ASP A 442 15.80 34.33 -1.35
C ASP A 442 16.14 32.83 -1.51
N LEU A 443 15.46 32.13 -2.44
CA LEU A 443 15.56 30.69 -2.62
C LEU A 443 16.99 30.18 -2.83
N GLU A 444 17.81 30.91 -3.60
CA GLU A 444 19.20 30.50 -3.88
C GLU A 444 20.14 30.71 -2.68
N ALA A 445 19.73 31.49 -1.68
CA ALA A 445 20.50 31.72 -0.46
C ALA A 445 20.14 30.72 0.65
N LEU A 446 19.11 29.89 0.45
CA LEU A 446 18.68 28.90 1.44
C LEU A 446 19.73 27.78 1.61
N PRO A 447 19.91 27.27 2.83
CA PRO A 447 20.63 26.01 3.06
C PRO A 447 20.01 24.86 2.25
N ASP A 448 20.84 23.91 1.80
CA ASP A 448 20.41 22.81 0.92
C ASP A 448 19.19 22.05 1.43
N ARG A 449 19.15 21.73 2.74
CA ARG A 449 18.04 21.04 3.39
C ARG A 449 16.73 21.84 3.30
N SER A 450 16.78 23.13 3.66
CA SER A 450 15.65 24.06 3.55
C SER A 450 15.19 24.21 2.09
N LYS A 451 16.14 24.33 1.15
CA LYS A 451 15.85 24.44 -0.29
C LYS A 451 15.12 23.21 -0.80
N GLN A 452 15.58 22.00 -0.46
CA GLN A 452 14.94 20.75 -0.89
C GLN A 452 13.53 20.59 -0.34
N LEU A 453 13.30 20.90 0.94
CA LEU A 453 11.96 20.84 1.55
C LEU A 453 11.01 21.87 0.92
N TYR A 454 11.50 23.08 0.65
CA TYR A 454 10.70 24.07 -0.07
C TYR A 454 10.37 23.61 -1.50
N GLU A 455 11.33 23.01 -2.21
CA GLU A 455 11.10 22.45 -3.55
C GLU A 455 10.12 21.27 -3.53
N HIS A 456 10.16 20.42 -2.50
CA HIS A 456 9.17 19.37 -2.26
C HIS A 456 7.76 19.96 -2.11
N ALA A 457 7.55 20.86 -1.14
CA ALA A 457 6.27 21.53 -0.93
C ALA A 457 5.77 22.25 -2.19
N ALA A 458 6.69 22.92 -2.92
CA ALA A 458 6.38 23.62 -4.16
C ALA A 458 5.92 22.69 -5.28
N THR A 459 6.57 21.55 -5.47
CA THR A 459 6.17 20.60 -6.51
C THR A 459 4.88 19.87 -6.14
N LEU A 460 4.70 19.48 -4.87
CA LEU A 460 3.48 18.88 -4.37
C LEU A 460 2.27 19.82 -4.50
N TYR A 461 2.41 21.10 -4.12
CA TYR A 461 1.38 22.13 -4.30
C TYR A 461 0.91 22.20 -5.76
N ARG A 462 1.85 22.33 -6.71
CA ARG A 462 1.54 22.43 -8.15
C ARG A 462 0.89 21.17 -8.68
N ALA A 463 1.39 20.01 -8.25
CA ALA A 463 0.85 18.73 -8.65
C ALA A 463 -0.58 18.54 -8.12
N CYS A 464 -0.88 18.98 -6.89
CA CYS A 464 -2.23 19.01 -6.34
C CYS A 464 -3.17 19.93 -7.14
N ILE A 465 -2.71 21.11 -7.55
CA ILE A 465 -3.50 22.00 -8.44
C ILE A 465 -3.84 21.28 -9.75
N ILE A 466 -2.86 20.66 -10.42
CA ILE A 466 -3.11 19.91 -11.66
C ILE A 466 -4.07 18.74 -11.41
N TYR A 467 -3.82 17.94 -10.37
CA TYR A 467 -4.64 16.78 -10.02
C TYR A 467 -6.09 17.18 -9.74
N SER A 468 -6.29 18.24 -8.96
CA SER A 468 -7.62 18.74 -8.57
C SER A 468 -8.49 19.18 -9.76
N HIS A 469 -7.87 19.57 -10.88
CA HIS A 469 -8.57 19.99 -12.10
C HIS A 469 -8.72 18.89 -13.16
N SER A 470 -8.09 17.72 -12.97
CA SER A 470 -7.93 16.73 -14.04
C SER A 470 -8.22 15.29 -13.64
N SER A 471 -8.11 14.95 -12.35
CA SER A 471 -7.97 13.57 -11.90
C SER A 471 -8.85 13.21 -10.69
N MET A 472 -9.74 14.10 -10.24
CA MET A 472 -10.61 13.83 -9.08
C MET A 472 -11.69 12.78 -9.38
N TRP A 473 -12.19 12.72 -10.62
CA TRP A 473 -13.12 11.71 -11.11
C TRP A 473 -12.95 11.50 -12.62
N PRO A 474 -13.42 10.37 -13.20
CA PRO A 474 -13.34 10.14 -14.63
C PRO A 474 -14.05 11.23 -15.45
N GLY A 475 -13.44 11.67 -16.53
CA GLY A 475 -14.00 12.70 -17.42
C GLY A 475 -13.93 14.14 -16.90
N GLN A 476 -13.49 14.39 -15.66
CA GLN A 476 -13.43 15.73 -15.05
C GLN A 476 -12.78 16.78 -15.97
N ARG A 477 -11.70 16.40 -16.65
CA ARG A 477 -10.93 17.33 -17.48
C ARG A 477 -11.73 17.95 -18.64
N LEU A 478 -12.77 17.26 -19.13
CA LEU A 478 -13.71 17.79 -20.12
C LEU A 478 -14.67 18.83 -19.52
N GLU A 479 -15.02 18.67 -18.25
CA GLU A 479 -15.96 19.52 -17.51
C GLU A 479 -15.28 20.78 -16.96
N THR A 480 -13.97 20.72 -16.74
CA THR A 480 -13.17 21.83 -16.21
C THR A 480 -13.19 23.03 -17.16
N SER A 481 -13.55 24.21 -16.64
CA SER A 481 -13.57 25.46 -17.41
C SER A 481 -12.23 25.70 -18.11
N PRO A 482 -12.23 26.16 -19.39
CA PRO A 482 -11.03 26.56 -20.10
C PRO A 482 -10.16 27.59 -19.38
N ASP A 483 -10.74 28.39 -18.48
CA ASP A 483 -10.03 29.41 -17.70
C ASP A 483 -8.89 28.80 -16.85
N TYR A 484 -9.08 27.57 -16.37
CA TYR A 484 -8.08 26.85 -15.57
C TYR A 484 -6.95 26.24 -16.40
N ASN A 485 -7.05 26.23 -17.73
CA ASN A 485 -5.98 25.71 -18.58
C ASN A 485 -4.67 26.49 -18.43
N THR A 486 -4.77 27.80 -18.19
CA THR A 486 -3.58 28.64 -17.94
C THR A 486 -2.92 28.25 -16.62
N GLU A 487 -3.70 28.04 -15.56
CA GLU A 487 -3.19 27.63 -14.24
C GLU A 487 -2.49 26.26 -14.32
N ILE A 488 -3.10 25.29 -15.00
CA ILE A 488 -2.54 23.95 -15.22
C ILE A 488 -1.25 24.01 -16.06
N ALA A 489 -1.22 24.82 -17.12
CA ALA A 489 -0.04 24.98 -17.96
C ALA A 489 1.13 25.62 -17.19
N VAL A 490 0.85 26.64 -16.38
CA VAL A 490 1.85 27.29 -15.51
C VAL A 490 2.39 26.32 -14.48
N ALA A 491 1.52 25.58 -13.78
CA ALA A 491 1.91 24.57 -12.80
C ALA A 491 2.79 23.48 -13.43
N SER A 492 2.38 22.99 -14.61
CA SER A 492 3.12 21.95 -15.35
C SER A 492 4.52 22.43 -15.73
N ASN A 493 4.64 23.63 -16.31
CA ASN A 493 5.92 24.22 -16.71
C ASN A 493 6.85 24.43 -15.50
N GLN A 494 6.30 24.88 -14.36
CA GLN A 494 7.08 25.08 -13.15
C GLN A 494 7.63 23.74 -12.60
N ILE A 495 6.82 22.68 -12.56
CA ILE A 495 7.28 21.34 -12.14
C ILE A 495 8.41 20.83 -13.04
N LEU A 496 8.24 20.90 -14.36
CA LEU A 496 9.23 20.42 -15.32
C LEU A 496 10.55 21.21 -15.21
N ASN A 497 10.48 22.53 -14.98
CA ASN A 497 11.66 23.35 -14.76
C ASN A 497 12.38 23.05 -13.44
N MET A 498 11.63 22.87 -12.35
CA MET A 498 12.21 22.49 -11.05
C MET A 498 12.92 21.14 -11.16
N THR A 499 12.30 20.17 -11.82
CA THR A 499 12.90 18.85 -12.02
C THR A 499 14.13 18.90 -12.90
N ARG A 500 14.08 19.67 -13.99
CA ARG A 500 15.26 19.91 -14.85
C ARG A 500 16.40 20.57 -14.07
N LYS A 501 16.10 21.53 -13.20
CA LYS A 501 17.10 22.20 -12.36
C LYS A 501 17.73 21.21 -11.37
N ALA A 502 16.92 20.41 -10.67
CA ALA A 502 17.42 19.39 -9.76
C ALA A 502 18.34 18.38 -10.45
N LEU A 503 17.97 17.90 -11.63
CA LEU A 503 18.83 16.99 -12.42
C LEU A 503 20.11 17.65 -12.92
N ALA A 504 20.07 18.94 -13.27
CA ALA A 504 21.28 19.69 -13.65
C ALA A 504 22.24 19.90 -12.47
N GLU A 505 21.71 19.86 -11.23
CA GLU A 505 22.47 19.91 -9.97
C GLU A 505 22.87 18.49 -9.47
N ASP A 506 22.73 17.45 -10.30
CA ASP A 506 23.02 16.04 -9.98
C ASP A 506 22.18 15.45 -8.82
N ARG A 507 21.01 16.04 -8.55
CA ARG A 507 20.07 15.61 -7.50
C ARG A 507 19.04 14.61 -8.01
N SER A 508 19.52 13.53 -8.65
CA SER A 508 18.66 12.46 -9.18
C SER A 508 18.02 11.57 -8.10
N ASP A 509 18.48 11.73 -6.86
CA ASP A 509 17.96 11.15 -5.63
C ASP A 509 16.68 11.85 -5.11
N CYS A 510 16.30 13.03 -5.64
CA CYS A 510 15.05 13.72 -5.31
C CYS A 510 13.81 13.00 -5.90
N ARG A 511 13.51 11.81 -5.39
CA ARG A 511 12.46 10.90 -5.91
C ARG A 511 11.04 11.46 -5.81
N TYR A 512 10.81 12.37 -4.88
CA TYR A 512 9.54 13.08 -4.73
C TYR A 512 9.14 13.88 -5.98
N LEU A 513 10.07 14.14 -6.92
CA LEU A 513 9.80 14.84 -8.18
C LEU A 513 9.14 13.95 -9.24
N VAL A 514 9.17 12.62 -9.09
CA VAL A 514 8.70 11.70 -10.14
C VAL A 514 7.19 11.80 -10.35
N TRP A 515 6.39 11.80 -9.29
CA TRP A 515 4.93 11.94 -9.39
C TRP A 515 4.49 13.32 -9.91
N PRO A 516 5.01 14.45 -9.39
CA PRO A 516 4.74 15.76 -9.98
C PRO A 516 5.06 15.83 -11.47
N CYS A 517 6.20 15.26 -11.89
CA CYS A 517 6.57 15.20 -13.31
C CYS A 517 5.59 14.37 -14.14
N PHE A 518 5.12 13.24 -13.60
CA PHE A 518 4.12 12.42 -14.26
C PHE A 518 2.82 13.21 -14.49
N ILE A 519 2.27 13.85 -13.45
CA ILE A 519 0.99 14.55 -13.58
C ILE A 519 1.11 15.82 -14.45
N ALA A 520 2.24 16.54 -14.39
CA ALA A 520 2.56 17.64 -15.29
C ALA A 520 2.66 17.19 -16.74
N GLY A 521 3.29 16.03 -16.97
CA GLY A 521 3.36 15.40 -18.29
C GLY A 521 1.99 15.00 -18.82
N PHE A 522 1.13 14.41 -17.98
CA PHE A 522 -0.23 14.01 -18.35
C PHE A 522 -1.09 15.21 -18.76
N ALA A 523 -1.07 16.27 -17.95
CA ALA A 523 -1.94 17.43 -18.13
C ALA A 523 -1.48 18.39 -19.24
N SER A 524 -0.23 18.26 -19.70
CA SER A 524 0.31 19.11 -20.77
C SER A 524 -0.37 18.83 -22.12
N THR A 525 -0.72 19.91 -22.82
CA THR A 525 -1.22 19.88 -24.20
C THR A 525 -0.11 20.08 -25.24
N ASP A 526 1.07 20.53 -24.82
CA ASP A 526 2.22 20.75 -25.70
C ASP A 526 3.06 19.47 -25.80
N GLY A 527 3.25 18.98 -27.03
CA GLY A 527 4.06 17.80 -27.32
C GLY A 527 5.52 17.93 -26.84
N THR A 528 6.08 19.14 -26.80
CA THR A 528 7.44 19.38 -26.32
C THR A 528 7.55 19.12 -24.81
N TYR A 529 6.60 19.63 -24.02
CA TYR A 529 6.53 19.39 -22.58
C TYR A 529 6.21 17.93 -22.25
N ARG A 530 5.40 17.25 -23.07
CA ARG A 530 5.15 15.81 -22.93
C ARG A 530 6.43 14.99 -23.08
N MET A 531 7.19 15.26 -24.15
CA MET A 531 8.47 14.59 -24.37
C MET A 531 9.49 14.95 -23.28
N GLN A 532 9.49 16.19 -22.80
CA GLN A 532 10.34 16.62 -21.69
C GLN A 532 10.02 15.83 -20.41
N ALA A 533 8.76 15.67 -20.04
CA ALA A 533 8.35 14.90 -18.86
C ALA A 533 8.85 13.45 -18.93
N LEU A 534 8.68 12.78 -20.07
CA LEU A 534 9.19 11.42 -20.28
C LEU A 534 10.71 11.32 -20.11
N GLU A 535 11.48 12.27 -20.65
CA GLU A 535 12.94 12.26 -20.56
C GLU A 535 13.45 12.56 -19.15
N LEU A 536 12.78 13.46 -18.43
CA LEU A 536 13.08 13.74 -17.02
C LEU A 536 12.86 12.48 -16.16
N ILE A 537 11.73 11.81 -16.30
CA ILE A 537 11.44 10.54 -15.59
C ILE A 537 12.46 9.45 -15.99
N ARG A 538 12.81 9.36 -17.28
CA ARG A 538 13.83 8.42 -17.77
C ARG A 538 15.21 8.67 -17.17
N THR A 539 15.56 9.94 -16.94
CA THR A 539 16.84 10.29 -16.30
C THR A 539 16.84 9.87 -14.83
N MET A 540 15.74 10.10 -14.12
CA MET A 540 15.55 9.64 -12.75
C MET A 540 15.54 8.10 -12.65
N GLU A 541 14.97 7.39 -13.62
CA GLU A 541 14.91 5.91 -13.66
C GLU A 541 16.27 5.23 -13.46
N LYS A 542 17.35 5.82 -13.98
CA LYS A 542 18.72 5.26 -13.92
C LYS A 542 19.24 5.03 -12.51
N HIS A 543 18.68 5.74 -11.52
CA HIS A 543 19.11 5.69 -10.13
C HIS A 543 18.04 5.13 -9.19
N SER A 544 16.91 4.57 -9.69
CA SER A 544 15.84 4.04 -8.83
C SER A 544 16.28 2.79 -8.06
N ILE A 545 15.74 2.58 -6.86
CA ILE A 545 15.88 1.31 -6.12
C ILE A 545 15.13 0.19 -6.84
N GLY A 546 13.90 0.47 -7.28
CA GLY A 546 13.00 -0.50 -7.88
C GLY A 546 12.65 -0.24 -9.33
N ARG A 547 11.57 -0.89 -9.76
CA ARG A 547 11.03 -0.75 -11.12
C ARG A 547 9.97 0.33 -11.23
N ASN A 548 9.50 0.94 -10.13
CA ASN A 548 8.32 1.81 -10.19
C ASN A 548 8.54 3.02 -11.07
N THR A 549 9.72 3.65 -11.05
CA THR A 549 9.97 4.78 -11.97
C THR A 549 9.98 4.34 -13.44
N THR A 550 10.43 3.12 -13.76
CA THR A 550 10.24 2.51 -15.09
C THR A 550 8.77 2.34 -15.42
N VAL A 551 7.97 1.82 -14.48
CA VAL A 551 6.52 1.60 -14.65
C VAL A 551 5.80 2.95 -14.82
N THR A 552 6.13 3.97 -14.03
CA THR A 552 5.64 5.34 -14.16
C THR A 552 5.91 5.91 -15.54
N ARG A 553 7.13 5.76 -16.06
CA ARG A 553 7.46 6.21 -17.42
C ARG A 553 6.65 5.46 -18.48
N LYS A 554 6.48 4.14 -18.33
CA LYS A 554 5.66 3.31 -19.23
C LYS A 554 4.18 3.71 -19.17
N ALA A 555 3.66 3.99 -17.99
CA ALA A 555 2.30 4.49 -17.79
C ALA A 555 2.10 5.82 -18.53
N LEU A 556 3.03 6.78 -18.38
CA LEU A 556 2.92 8.06 -19.08
C LEU A 556 2.96 7.89 -20.60
N ALA A 557 3.82 7.01 -21.10
CA ALA A 557 3.88 6.69 -22.53
C ALA A 557 2.57 6.05 -23.04
N ALA A 558 1.99 5.12 -22.29
CA ALA A 558 0.70 4.50 -22.62
C ALA A 558 -0.44 5.51 -22.63
N VAL A 559 -0.42 6.47 -21.70
CA VAL A 559 -1.40 7.57 -21.65
C VAL A 559 -1.27 8.47 -22.89
N TYR A 560 -0.06 8.78 -23.34
CA TYR A 560 0.13 9.55 -24.58
C TYR A 560 -0.34 8.82 -25.83
N GLU A 561 -0.08 7.51 -25.91
CA GLU A 561 -0.62 6.67 -26.99
C GLU A 561 -2.15 6.74 -27.01
N ARG A 562 -2.79 6.55 -25.86
CA ARG A 562 -4.26 6.63 -25.74
C ARG A 562 -4.81 8.01 -26.08
N GLN A 563 -4.18 9.08 -25.60
CA GLN A 563 -4.56 10.46 -25.91
C GLN A 563 -4.46 10.75 -27.41
N ASN A 564 -3.42 10.23 -28.08
CA ASN A 564 -3.25 10.38 -29.53
C ASN A 564 -4.30 9.58 -30.30
N GLU A 565 -4.57 8.33 -29.92
CA GLU A 565 -5.64 7.51 -30.51
C GLU A 565 -7.01 8.19 -30.38
N ARG A 566 -7.35 8.68 -29.18
CA ARG A 566 -8.60 9.41 -28.94
C ARG A 566 -8.70 10.67 -29.77
N PHE A 567 -7.63 11.45 -29.86
CA PHE A 567 -7.60 12.65 -30.69
C PHE A 567 -7.83 12.32 -32.17
N MET A 568 -7.20 11.27 -32.70
CA MET A 568 -7.38 10.86 -34.09
C MET A 568 -8.79 10.34 -34.39
N ASN A 569 -9.45 9.71 -33.40
CA ASN A 569 -10.78 9.12 -33.56
C ASN A 569 -11.92 10.13 -33.32
N THR A 570 -11.76 11.07 -32.39
CA THR A 570 -12.86 11.95 -31.92
C THR A 570 -12.56 13.44 -32.05
N GLY A 571 -11.32 13.82 -32.35
CA GLY A 571 -10.85 15.21 -32.33
C GLY A 571 -10.59 15.76 -30.92
N GLN A 572 -10.75 14.95 -29.88
CA GLN A 572 -10.56 15.33 -28.48
C GLN A 572 -9.68 14.29 -27.75
N SER A 573 -8.88 14.74 -26.78
CA SER A 573 -8.01 13.86 -25.96
C SER A 573 -8.14 14.06 -24.46
N LEU A 574 -8.94 15.04 -24.03
CA LEU A 574 -9.13 15.38 -22.62
C LEU A 574 -10.02 14.38 -21.86
N ASP A 575 -10.67 13.46 -22.57
CA ASP A 575 -11.51 12.40 -21.99
C ASP A 575 -10.71 11.22 -21.42
N VAL A 576 -9.41 11.16 -21.70
CA VAL A 576 -8.54 10.07 -21.24
C VAL A 576 -8.27 10.18 -19.75
N ASP A 577 -8.76 9.20 -18.98
CA ASP A 577 -8.36 8.98 -17.59
C ASP A 577 -7.09 8.10 -17.54
N TRP A 578 -6.02 8.64 -16.97
CA TRP A 578 -4.75 7.94 -16.87
C TRP A 578 -4.79 6.76 -15.90
N MET A 579 -5.64 6.78 -14.87
CA MET A 579 -5.80 5.66 -13.95
C MET A 579 -6.47 4.46 -14.64
N GLU A 580 -7.46 4.72 -15.49
CA GLU A 580 -8.10 3.68 -16.31
C GLU A 580 -7.10 3.08 -17.30
N VAL A 581 -6.31 3.91 -17.98
CA VAL A 581 -5.25 3.44 -18.90
C VAL A 581 -4.25 2.55 -18.16
N MET A 582 -3.84 2.92 -16.95
CA MET A 582 -2.94 2.10 -16.13
C MET A 582 -3.58 0.75 -15.77
N GLN A 583 -4.84 0.76 -15.34
CA GLN A 583 -5.58 -0.46 -15.01
C GLN A 583 -5.71 -1.41 -16.21
N GLU A 584 -6.09 -0.89 -17.38
CA GLU A 584 -6.23 -1.67 -18.62
C GLU A 584 -4.90 -2.28 -19.09
N GLN A 585 -3.79 -1.57 -18.87
CA GLN A 585 -2.44 -2.03 -19.23
C GLN A 585 -1.80 -2.91 -18.14
N GLY A 586 -2.51 -3.19 -17.04
CA GLY A 586 -1.98 -3.95 -15.90
C GLY A 586 -0.79 -3.26 -15.23
N LEU A 587 -0.72 -1.93 -15.28
CA LEU A 587 0.32 -1.12 -14.66
C LEU A 587 -0.16 -0.66 -13.28
N THR A 588 0.57 -1.03 -12.23
CA THR A 588 0.30 -0.58 -10.86
C THR A 588 1.54 0.10 -10.32
N VAL A 589 1.39 1.33 -9.81
CA VAL A 589 2.46 2.12 -9.23
C VAL A 589 2.01 2.51 -7.82
N VAL A 590 2.62 1.92 -6.78
CA VAL A 590 2.28 2.25 -5.39
C VAL A 590 3.02 3.51 -4.93
N ASN A 591 4.27 3.67 -5.34
CA ASN A 591 5.04 4.88 -5.14
C ASN A 591 5.79 5.20 -6.43
N PHE A 592 5.63 6.42 -6.95
CA PHE A 592 6.19 6.79 -8.25
C PHE A 592 7.73 6.87 -8.23
N GLY A 593 8.31 7.17 -7.07
CA GLY A 593 9.72 7.47 -6.89
C GLY A 593 10.59 6.32 -6.37
N LEU A 594 10.02 5.26 -5.76
CA LEU A 594 10.77 4.15 -5.15
C LEU A 594 11.21 3.06 -6.15
#